data_AF-A0A089NSF1-F1
#
_entry.id   AF-A0A089NSF1-F1
#
_cell.length_a   1.000
_cell.length_b   1.000
_cell.length_c   1.000
_cell.angle_alpha   90.00
_cell.angle_beta   90.00
_cell.angle_gamma   90.00
#
_symmetry.space_group_name_H-M   'P 1'
#
loop_
_entity.id
_entity.type
_entity.pdbx_description
1 polymer ?
#
loop_
_entity_poly.entity_id
_entity_poly.type
_entity_poly.pdbx_seq_one_letter_code
_entity_poly.pdbx_strand_id
1 'polypeptide(L)'
;MGNAAAAELFGNDDWSVQTDGIEHRETGYFIARGALAMRRAEGLWDWPLQMAEKRWCRPSLFREAFLAALDRFGIARDAELIRSFALGYGIRAVVAPAADTFVSLGEMLTPRETLEPIRVTVRRPARALAAAGA
;
A
#
# COMPACT_ATOMS: atom_id res chain seq x y z
N MET A 1 20.26 -30.87 6.96
CA MET A 1 19.08 -31.03 7.84
C MET A 1 17.87 -30.55 7.05
N GLY A 2 17.32 -31.40 6.17
CA GLY A 2 16.16 -31.06 5.37
C GLY A 2 14.92 -31.21 6.23
N ASN A 3 14.45 -30.12 6.83
CA ASN A 3 13.18 -30.14 7.52
C ASN A 3 12.10 -30.21 6.44
N ALA A 4 11.24 -31.22 6.47
CA ALA A 4 10.08 -31.30 5.61
C ALA A 4 9.21 -30.09 5.96
N ALA A 5 9.39 -28.98 5.23
CA ALA A 5 8.62 -27.78 5.41
C ALA A 5 7.15 -28.19 5.24
N ALA A 6 6.36 -28.07 6.31
CA ALA A 6 4.92 -28.01 6.14
C ALA A 6 4.68 -26.99 5.02
N ALA A 7 3.93 -27.41 3.99
CA ALA A 7 3.97 -26.77 2.67
C ALA A 7 3.94 -25.24 2.81
N GLU A 8 5.07 -24.60 2.49
CA GLU A 8 5.22 -23.15 2.65
C GLU A 8 4.23 -22.46 1.70
N LEU A 9 3.34 -21.67 2.29
CA LEU A 9 2.29 -20.94 1.59
C LEU A 9 2.75 -19.53 1.19
N PHE A 10 3.66 -18.96 1.96
CA PHE A 10 4.29 -17.67 1.71
C PHE A 10 5.63 -17.59 2.47
N GLY A 11 6.59 -16.84 1.94
CA GLY A 11 7.87 -16.64 2.59
C GLY A 11 8.50 -15.29 2.25
N ASN A 12 9.04 -14.61 3.26
CA ASN A 12 9.97 -13.49 3.10
C ASN A 12 11.27 -13.77 3.87
N ASP A 13 12.17 -12.78 3.92
CA ASP A 13 13.52 -12.92 4.51
C ASP A 13 13.50 -13.46 5.95
N ASP A 14 12.53 -13.02 6.76
CA ASP A 14 12.47 -13.34 8.19
C ASP A 14 11.41 -14.39 8.52
N TRP A 15 10.35 -14.53 7.71
CA TRP A 15 9.16 -15.29 8.05
C TRP A 15 8.74 -16.29 6.96
N SER A 16 8.18 -17.41 7.41
CA SER A 16 7.56 -18.45 6.62
C SER A 16 6.12 -18.65 7.09
N VAL A 17 5.16 -18.66 6.17
CA VAL A 17 3.76 -19.01 6.44
C VAL A 17 3.57 -20.45 5.99
N GLN A 18 3.13 -21.29 6.91
CA GLN A 18 2.88 -22.72 6.70
C GLN A 18 1.38 -23.00 6.87
N THR A 19 0.94 -24.25 6.67
CA THR A 19 -0.47 -24.64 6.88
C THR A 19 -0.97 -24.40 8.30
N ASP A 20 -0.07 -24.53 9.27
CA ASP A 20 -0.41 -24.58 10.69
C ASP A 20 -0.09 -23.27 11.43
N GLY A 21 0.50 -22.29 10.76
CA GLY A 21 0.88 -21.02 11.39
C GLY A 21 1.95 -20.26 10.61
N ILE A 22 2.64 -19.36 11.32
CA ILE A 22 3.78 -18.61 10.79
C ILE A 22 5.01 -18.83 11.67
N GLU A 23 6.18 -18.92 11.05
CA GLU A 23 7.45 -19.20 11.71
C GLU A 23 8.49 -18.15 11.34
N HIS A 24 9.22 -17.64 12.34
CA HIS A 24 10.40 -16.83 12.11
C HIS A 24 11.61 -17.73 11.82
N ARG A 25 12.25 -17.54 10.66
CA ARG A 25 13.24 -18.46 10.09
C ARG A 25 14.51 -18.58 10.93
N GLU A 26 14.99 -17.46 11.48
CA GLU A 26 16.26 -17.44 12.22
C GLU A 26 16.09 -17.98 13.65
N THR A 27 14.99 -17.61 14.32
CA THR A 27 14.78 -17.96 15.73
C THR A 27 13.95 -19.23 15.91
N GLY A 28 13.31 -19.74 14.86
CA GLY A 28 12.32 -20.82 14.93
C GLY A 28 11.07 -20.43 15.72
N TYR A 29 10.76 -19.13 15.84
CA TYR A 29 9.64 -18.67 16.65
C TYR A 29 8.33 -18.91 15.90
N PHE A 30 7.45 -19.73 16.46
CA PHE A 30 6.23 -20.15 15.79
C PHE A 30 4.97 -19.56 16.42
N ILE A 31 4.07 -19.05 15.57
CA ILE A 31 2.74 -18.58 15.94
C ILE A 31 1.72 -19.48 15.25
N ALA A 32 1.02 -20.28 16.06
CA ALA A 32 0.00 -21.20 15.55
C ALA A 32 -1.14 -20.44 14.87
N ARG A 33 -1.71 -21.04 13.81
CA ARG A 33 -2.85 -20.51 13.07
C ARG A 33 -4.02 -20.13 13.98
N GLY A 34 -4.34 -21.00 14.94
CA GLY A 34 -5.42 -20.77 15.91
C GLY A 34 -5.17 -19.58 16.84
N ALA A 35 -3.91 -19.15 16.99
CA ALA A 35 -3.53 -18.02 17.80
C ALA A 35 -3.55 -16.69 17.03
N LEU A 36 -3.50 -16.71 15.69
CA LEU A 36 -3.34 -15.48 14.88
C LEU A 36 -4.45 -14.45 15.11
N ALA A 37 -5.68 -14.90 15.35
CA ALA A 37 -6.84 -14.04 15.60
C ALA A 37 -7.01 -13.63 17.07
N MET A 38 -6.10 -14.01 17.97
CA MET A 38 -6.19 -13.72 19.39
C MET A 38 -6.24 -12.21 19.65
N ARG A 39 -7.11 -11.84 20.59
CA ARG A 39 -7.34 -10.46 21.02
C ARG A 39 -6.96 -10.28 22.48
N ARG A 40 -6.51 -9.08 22.81
CA ARG A 40 -6.36 -8.61 24.20
C ARG A 40 -7.71 -8.17 24.77
N ALA A 41 -7.73 -7.91 26.08
CA ALA A 41 -8.93 -7.48 26.79
C ALA A 41 -9.53 -6.18 26.21
N GLU A 42 -8.70 -5.33 25.61
CA GLU A 42 -9.06 -4.05 25.00
C GLU A 42 -9.57 -4.18 23.55
N GLY A 43 -9.68 -5.41 23.01
CA GLY A 43 -10.12 -5.67 21.63
C GLY A 43 -9.03 -5.57 20.56
N LEU A 44 -7.82 -5.19 20.95
CA LEU A 44 -6.65 -5.13 20.08
C LEU A 44 -6.13 -6.53 19.72
N TRP A 45 -5.49 -6.66 18.57
CA TRP A 45 -4.82 -7.90 18.17
C TRP A 45 -3.57 -8.11 19.00
N ASP A 46 -3.41 -9.33 19.51
CA ASP A 46 -2.34 -9.64 20.45
C ASP A 46 -0.97 -9.69 19.75
N TRP A 47 -0.88 -10.39 18.63
CA TRP A 47 0.39 -10.67 17.96
C TRP A 47 1.12 -9.44 17.41
N PRO A 48 0.46 -8.43 16.78
CA PRO A 48 1.13 -7.19 16.41
C PRO A 48 1.78 -6.47 17.59
N LEU A 49 1.16 -6.49 18.77
CA LEU A 49 1.71 -5.87 19.97
C LEU A 49 2.85 -6.71 20.56
N GLN A 50 2.63 -8.02 20.70
CA GLN A 50 3.61 -8.93 21.27
C GLN A 50 4.91 -9.00 20.44
N MET A 51 4.79 -8.95 19.11
CA MET A 51 5.95 -8.96 18.22
C MET A 51 6.70 -7.63 18.21
N ALA A 52 6.02 -6.51 18.46
CA ALA A 52 6.68 -5.22 18.59
C ALA A 52 7.61 -5.11 19.81
N GLU A 53 7.37 -5.90 20.86
CA GLU A 53 8.25 -5.99 22.02
C GLU A 53 9.56 -6.75 21.74
N LYS A 54 9.63 -7.49 20.62
CA LYS A 54 10.77 -8.35 20.31
C LYS A 54 11.77 -7.61 19.44
N ARG A 55 12.98 -7.38 19.96
CA ARG A 55 14.06 -6.66 19.26
C ARG A 55 14.49 -7.28 17.94
N TRP A 56 14.31 -8.59 17.79
CA TRP A 56 14.63 -9.32 16.56
C TRP A 56 13.52 -9.23 15.51
N CYS A 57 12.30 -8.81 15.88
CA CYS A 57 11.17 -8.77 14.95
C CYS A 57 11.21 -7.49 14.12
N ARG A 58 11.45 -7.62 12.82
CA ARG A 58 11.38 -6.50 11.88
C ARG A 58 9.92 -6.19 11.54
N PRO A 59 9.43 -4.96 11.83
CA PRO A 59 8.00 -4.65 11.71
C PRO A 59 7.41 -4.86 10.31
N SER A 60 8.15 -4.47 9.27
CA SER A 60 7.70 -4.58 7.88
C SER A 60 7.56 -6.02 7.42
N LEU A 61 8.54 -6.86 7.72
CA LEU A 61 8.57 -8.27 7.32
C LEU A 61 7.55 -9.10 8.10
N PHE A 62 7.38 -8.82 9.39
CA PHE A 62 6.31 -9.45 10.16
C PHE A 62 4.92 -9.03 9.65
N ARG A 63 4.69 -7.73 9.41
CA ARG A 63 3.40 -7.25 8.89
C ARG A 63 3.04 -7.94 7.57
N GLU A 64 3.98 -8.05 6.65
CA GLU A 64 3.77 -8.72 5.37
C GLU A 64 3.36 -10.19 5.56
N ALA A 65 4.14 -10.96 6.32
CA ALA A 65 3.86 -12.37 6.55
C ALA A 65 2.55 -12.58 7.33
N PHE A 66 2.27 -11.73 8.32
CA PHE A 66 1.04 -11.79 9.10
C PHE A 66 -0.18 -11.53 8.21
N LEU A 67 -0.15 -10.51 7.35
CA LEU A 67 -1.24 -10.22 6.43
C LEU A 67 -1.44 -11.33 5.39
N ALA A 68 -0.36 -11.90 4.86
CA ALA A 68 -0.42 -13.06 3.97
C ALA A 68 -1.07 -14.27 4.68
N ALA A 69 -0.74 -14.52 5.95
CA ALA A 69 -1.34 -15.57 6.74
C ALA A 69 -2.85 -15.34 6.98
N LEU A 70 -3.26 -14.13 7.35
CA LEU A 70 -4.68 -13.82 7.54
C LEU A 70 -5.48 -14.06 6.26
N ASP A 71 -4.95 -13.62 5.11
CA ASP A 71 -5.57 -13.84 3.80
C ASP A 71 -5.71 -15.33 3.50
N ARG A 72 -4.60 -16.08 3.67
CA ARG A 72 -4.55 -17.51 3.37
C ARG A 72 -5.46 -18.36 4.25
N PHE A 73 -5.63 -17.95 5.51
CA PHE A 73 -6.46 -18.65 6.50
C PHE A 73 -7.90 -18.15 6.55
N GLY A 74 -8.26 -17.12 5.78
CA GLY A 74 -9.60 -16.55 5.74
C GLY A 74 -9.98 -15.79 7.02
N ILE A 75 -8.99 -15.24 7.74
CA ILE A 75 -9.23 -14.46 8.95
C ILE A 75 -9.53 -13.01 8.55
N ALA A 76 -10.73 -12.56 8.87
CA ALA A 76 -11.17 -11.21 8.53
C ALA A 76 -10.32 -10.15 9.24
N ARG A 77 -9.93 -9.14 8.47
CA ARG A 77 -9.20 -7.97 8.96
C ARG A 77 -10.22 -6.91 9.37
N ASP A 78 -9.96 -6.22 10.47
CA ASP A 78 -10.81 -5.14 10.98
C ASP A 78 -9.99 -3.87 11.22
N ALA A 79 -10.66 -2.78 11.59
CA ALA A 79 -10.01 -1.51 11.90
C ALA A 79 -9.03 -1.62 13.07
N GLU A 80 -9.31 -2.49 14.04
CA GLU A 80 -8.44 -2.70 15.20
C GLU A 80 -7.11 -3.37 14.83
N LEU A 81 -7.02 -4.10 13.71
CA LEU A 81 -5.76 -4.63 13.21
C LEU A 81 -4.76 -3.52 12.90
N ILE A 82 -5.21 -2.50 12.15
CA ILE A 82 -4.39 -1.35 11.78
C ILE A 82 -3.96 -0.60 13.05
N ARG A 83 -4.88 -0.42 13.98
CA ARG A 83 -4.62 0.21 15.28
C ARG A 83 -3.57 -0.55 16.08
N SER A 84 -3.63 -1.88 16.09
CA SER A 84 -2.68 -2.73 16.82
C SER A 84 -1.27 -2.62 16.25
N PHE A 85 -1.13 -2.59 14.91
CA PHE A 85 0.17 -2.32 14.28
C PHE A 85 0.70 -0.92 14.57
N ALA A 86 -0.15 0.11 14.52
CA ALA A 86 0.23 1.49 14.80
C ALA A 86 0.68 1.69 16.26
N LEU A 87 0.04 1.00 17.20
CA LEU A 87 0.41 1.03 18.62
C LEU A 87 1.70 0.25 18.90
N GLY A 88 1.84 -0.96 18.35
CA GLY A 88 3.02 -1.80 18.58
C GLY A 88 4.28 -1.19 17.99
N TYR A 89 4.24 -0.81 16.71
CA TYR A 89 5.43 -0.41 15.97
C TYR A 89 5.57 1.11 15.77
N GLY A 90 4.65 1.89 16.34
CA GLY A 90 4.51 3.32 16.12
C GLY A 90 3.96 3.67 14.73
N ILE A 91 3.74 4.97 14.48
CA ILE A 91 3.31 5.54 13.18
C ILE A 91 4.44 5.46 12.11
N ARG A 92 5.27 4.41 12.16
CA ARG A 92 6.24 4.04 11.12
C ARG A 92 5.87 2.75 10.39
N ALA A 93 4.78 2.10 10.77
CA ALA A 93 4.18 1.01 10.02
C ALA A 93 3.48 1.54 8.75
N VAL A 94 4.27 2.14 7.87
CA VAL A 94 3.97 2.48 6.46
C VAL A 94 2.48 2.70 6.21
N VAL A 95 2.01 3.88 6.63
CA VAL A 95 1.04 4.59 5.80
C VAL A 95 1.80 4.79 4.49
N ALA A 96 1.50 3.97 3.47
CA ALA A 96 1.78 4.36 2.08
C ALA A 96 1.31 5.81 1.98
N PRO A 97 2.08 6.75 1.41
CA PRO A 97 1.60 8.11 1.30
C PRO A 97 0.22 8.01 0.68
N ALA A 98 -0.82 8.32 1.47
CA ALA A 98 -2.08 8.69 0.88
C ALA A 98 -1.69 9.72 -0.14
N ALA A 99 -2.02 9.50 -1.42
CA ALA A 99 -1.75 10.48 -2.44
C ALA A 99 -2.30 11.82 -1.88
N ASP A 100 -1.39 12.69 -1.45
CA ASP A 100 -1.70 13.99 -0.83
C ASP A 100 -2.10 14.94 -1.95
N THR A 101 -3.15 14.55 -2.67
CA THR A 101 -3.77 15.36 -3.72
C THR A 101 -5.17 14.83 -3.99
N PHE A 102 -5.99 14.79 -2.93
CA PHE A 102 -7.43 14.96 -3.15
C PHE A 102 -7.67 16.42 -3.54
N VAL A 103 -7.69 16.68 -4.85
CA VAL A 103 -8.14 17.95 -5.41
C VAL A 103 -9.67 17.96 -5.35
N SER A 104 -10.25 19.03 -4.82
CA SER A 104 -11.71 19.16 -4.77
C SER A 104 -12.29 19.25 -6.18
N LEU A 105 -13.45 18.64 -6.45
CA LEU A 105 -14.08 18.69 -7.78
C LEU A 105 -14.31 20.13 -8.27
N GLY A 106 -14.48 21.08 -7.33
CA GLY A 106 -14.59 22.50 -7.63
C GLY A 106 -13.29 23.17 -8.13
N GLU A 107 -12.12 22.60 -7.80
CA GLU A 107 -10.82 23.09 -8.29
C GLU A 107 -10.47 22.53 -9.68
N MET A 108 -11.10 21.43 -10.08
CA MET A 108 -10.93 20.81 -11.40
C MET A 108 -11.80 21.47 -12.48
N LEU A 109 -12.81 22.24 -12.09
CA LEU A 109 -13.71 22.94 -13.01
C LEU A 109 -13.22 24.38 -13.22
N THR A 110 -12.36 24.59 -14.22
CA THR A 110 -12.06 25.95 -14.70
C THR A 110 -13.31 26.52 -15.40
N PRO A 111 -13.88 27.65 -14.93
CA PRO A 111 -14.91 28.34 -15.69
C PRO A 111 -14.32 28.74 -17.04
N ARG A 112 -14.94 28.29 -18.13
CA ARG A 112 -14.60 28.77 -19.48
C ARG A 112 -15.01 30.24 -19.54
N GLU A 113 -14.05 31.15 -19.34
CA GLU A 113 -14.29 32.56 -19.57
C GLU A 113 -14.83 32.74 -20.99
N THR A 114 -15.92 33.50 -21.09
CA THR A 114 -16.53 33.90 -22.35
C THR A 114 -15.51 34.74 -23.11
N LEU A 115 -14.67 34.10 -23.93
CA LEU A 115 -13.73 34.80 -24.79
C LEU A 115 -14.53 35.70 -25.73
N GLU A 116 -14.30 37.01 -25.66
CA GLU A 116 -14.85 37.95 -26.61
C GLU A 116 -14.44 37.57 -28.05
N PRO A 117 -15.32 37.73 -29.04
CA PRO A 117 -15.03 37.37 -30.42
C PRO A 117 -13.87 38.22 -30.97
N ILE A 118 -12.73 37.57 -31.24
CA ILE A 118 -11.57 38.18 -31.88
C ILE A 118 -11.93 38.51 -33.33
N ARG A 119 -11.99 39.81 -33.67
CA ARG A 119 -12.08 40.25 -35.07
C ARG A 119 -10.72 40.08 -35.76
N VAL A 120 -10.64 39.12 -36.67
CA VAL A 120 -9.47 38.91 -37.52
C VAL A 120 -9.56 39.80 -38.74
N THR A 121 -8.65 40.77 -38.87
CA THR A 121 -8.49 41.57 -40.09
C THR A 121 -7.68 40.76 -41.11
N VAL A 122 -8.34 40.25 -42.15
CA VAL A 122 -7.68 39.52 -43.24
C VAL A 122 -6.95 40.53 -44.13
N ARG A 123 -5.61 40.51 -44.11
CA ARG A 123 -4.79 41.28 -45.05
C ARG A 123 -4.73 40.51 -46.37
N ARG A 124 -5.39 41.05 -47.41
CA ARG A 124 -5.38 40.49 -48.77
C ARG A 124 -3.95 40.52 -49.34
N PRO A 125 -3.40 39.41 -49.86
CA PRO A 125 -2.12 39.45 -50.55
C PRO A 125 -2.27 40.12 -51.93
N ALA A 126 -1.40 41.08 -52.23
CA ALA A 126 -1.28 41.66 -53.56
C ALA A 126 -0.65 40.61 -54.50
N ARG A 127 -1.39 40.25 -55.57
CA ARG A 127 -0.88 39.45 -56.68
C ARG A 127 0.14 40.30 -57.46
N ALA A 128 1.42 39.91 -57.45
CA ALA A 128 2.38 40.40 -58.43
C ALA A 128 2.36 39.45 -59.64
N LEU A 129 1.95 39.99 -60.80
CA LEU A 129 2.01 39.34 -62.10
C LEU A 129 3.47 39.11 -62.52
N ALA A 130 3.73 37.97 -63.16
CA ALA A 130 4.99 37.64 -63.81
C ALA A 130 5.19 38.41 -65.14
N ALA A 131 6.46 38.71 -65.46
CA ALA A 131 7.01 38.87 -66.82
C ALA A 131 8.54 38.67 -66.68
N ALA A 132 9.20 37.65 -67.23
CA ALA A 132 9.45 37.27 -68.63
C ALA A 132 10.60 38.08 -69.30
N GLY A 133 11.66 37.35 -69.72
CA GLY A 133 12.69 37.76 -70.69
C GLY A 133 13.83 38.62 -70.11
N ALA A 134 15.11 38.46 -70.47
CA ALA A 134 15.76 37.75 -71.58
C ALA A 134 17.22 37.45 -71.20
#